data_AF-A0A9E2YUT4-F1
#
_entry.id   AF-A0A9E2YUT4-F1
#
_cell.length_a   1.000
_cell.length_b   1.000
_cell.length_c   1.000
_cell.angle_alpha   90.00
_cell.angle_beta   90.00
_cell.angle_gamma   90.00
#
_symmetry.space_group_name_H-M   'P 1'
#
loop_
_entity.id
_entity.type
_entity.pdbx_description
1 polymer ?
#
loop_
_entity_poly.entity_id
_entity_poly.type
_entity_poly.pdbx_seq_one_letter_code
_entity_poly.pdbx_strand_id
1 'polypeptide(L)'
;EGLSEAGKARIDAAIGEFGERAIGAAIVVEGYAITEGSGDELSLSRNRAILVRNYLQSRFQLSSQNIGTVPLRGVPPPATHRRSWNGICIVLLAEAS
;
A
#
# COMPACT_ATOMS: atom_id res chain seq x y z
N GLU A 1 9.72 5.39 10.63
CA GLU A 1 8.79 6.31 9.94
C GLU A 1 7.36 6.07 10.43
N GLY A 2 6.42 6.99 10.18
CA GLY A 2 5.01 6.87 10.57
C GLY A 2 4.09 7.57 9.58
N LEU A 3 2.78 7.25 9.61
CA LEU A 3 1.80 7.91 8.75
C LEU A 3 1.49 9.32 9.28
N SER A 4 1.84 10.33 8.48
CA SER A 4 1.41 11.71 8.73
C SER A 4 -0.09 11.88 8.51
N GLU A 5 -0.68 12.93 9.07
CA GLU A 5 -2.11 13.24 8.86
C GLU A 5 -2.44 13.45 7.38
N ALA A 6 -1.56 14.12 6.62
CA ALA A 6 -1.73 14.25 5.17
C ALA A 6 -1.64 12.89 4.44
N GLY A 7 -0.80 11.97 4.91
CA GLY A 7 -0.71 10.61 4.38
C GLY A 7 -1.98 9.81 4.65
N LYS A 8 -2.51 9.89 5.88
CA LYS A 8 -3.79 9.29 6.27
C LYS A 8 -4.94 9.81 5.40
N ALA A 9 -5.05 11.12 5.21
CA ALA A 9 -6.09 11.71 4.37
C ALA A 9 -6.03 11.23 2.91
N ARG A 10 -4.83 11.02 2.35
CA ARG A 10 -4.67 10.45 0.99
C ARG A 10 -5.11 8.98 0.92
N ILE A 11 -4.82 8.21 1.97
CA ILE A 11 -5.29 6.81 2.06
C ILE A 11 -6.82 6.80 2.18
N ASP A 12 -7.39 7.66 3.03
CA ASP A 12 -8.84 7.75 3.20
C ASP A 12 -9.54 8.09 1.89
N ALA A 13 -8.99 9.04 1.11
CA ALA A 13 -9.51 9.37 -0.22
C ALA A 13 -9.44 8.18 -1.18
N ALA A 14 -8.31 7.47 -1.24
CA ALA A 14 -8.15 6.31 -2.12
C ALA A 14 -9.11 5.16 -1.79
N ILE A 15 -9.31 4.86 -0.50
CA ILE A 15 -10.30 3.85 -0.06
C ILE A 15 -11.72 4.35 -0.35
N GLY A 16 -11.98 5.65 -0.19
CA GLY A 16 -13.24 6.29 -0.56
C GLY A 16 -13.60 6.11 -2.03
N GLU A 17 -12.62 6.18 -2.94
CA GLU A 17 -12.80 5.93 -4.38
C GLU A 17 -13.17 4.47 -4.69
N PHE A 18 -12.67 3.51 -3.89
CA PHE A 18 -13.10 2.10 -4.00
C PHE A 18 -14.52 1.88 -3.47
N GLY A 19 -14.95 2.68 -2.50
CA GLY A 19 -16.27 2.61 -1.90
C GLY A 19 -16.57 1.24 -1.29
N GLU A 20 -17.79 0.76 -1.49
CA GLU A 20 -18.24 -0.54 -0.96
C GLU A 20 -17.42 -1.73 -1.49
N ARG A 21 -16.77 -1.59 -2.65
CA ARG A 21 -15.94 -2.66 -3.24
C ARG A 21 -14.72 -2.97 -2.38
N ALA A 22 -14.26 -2.06 -1.53
CA ALA A 22 -13.19 -2.33 -0.58
C ALA A 22 -13.63 -3.30 0.54
N ILE A 23 -14.94 -3.40 0.81
CA ILE A 23 -15.49 -4.26 1.84
C ILE A 23 -15.51 -5.69 1.30
N GLY A 24 -14.76 -6.59 1.95
CA GLY A 24 -14.72 -8.00 1.60
C GLY A 24 -13.76 -8.36 0.45
N ALA A 25 -13.34 -7.40 -0.38
CA ALA A 25 -12.35 -7.65 -1.42
C ALA A 25 -10.95 -7.89 -0.86
N ALA A 26 -10.12 -8.57 -1.64
CA ALA A 26 -8.70 -8.69 -1.37
C ALA A 26 -7.98 -7.39 -1.75
N ILE A 27 -7.23 -6.83 -0.79
CA ILE A 27 -6.42 -5.63 -0.96
C ILE A 27 -4.95 -6.01 -0.81
N VAL A 28 -4.13 -5.52 -1.73
CA VAL A 28 -2.67 -5.62 -1.64
C VAL A 28 -2.10 -4.24 -1.39
N VAL A 29 -1.33 -4.09 -0.32
CA VAL A 29 -0.55 -2.88 -0.05
C VAL A 29 0.88 -3.11 -0.50
N GLU A 30 1.27 -2.42 -1.56
CA GLU A 30 2.62 -2.47 -2.10
C GLU A 30 3.47 -1.34 -1.53
N GLY A 31 4.60 -1.69 -0.92
CA GLY A 31 5.55 -0.73 -0.39
C GLY A 31 6.68 -0.44 -1.36
N TYR A 32 7.04 0.84 -1.47
CA TYR A 32 8.17 1.29 -2.28
C TYR A 32 9.09 2.23 -1.49
N ALA A 33 10.40 2.12 -1.68
CA ALA A 33 11.42 2.90 -0.99
C ALA A 33 12.66 3.07 -1.86
N ILE A 34 13.24 4.27 -1.84
CA ILE A 34 14.52 4.58 -2.50
C ILE A 34 15.50 5.00 -1.41
N THR A 35 16.58 4.24 -1.27
CA THR A 35 17.68 4.51 -0.33
C THR A 35 19.01 4.18 -1.02
N GLU A 36 20.14 4.37 -0.34
CA GLU A 36 21.46 4.05 -0.90
C GLU A 36 21.76 2.54 -0.92
N GLY A 37 21.02 1.72 -0.16
CA GLY A 37 21.27 0.29 0.02
C GLY A 37 20.03 -0.57 -0.21
N SER A 38 20.16 -1.62 -1.02
CA SER A 38 19.04 -2.50 -1.40
C SER A 38 18.38 -3.24 -0.23
N GLY A 39 19.13 -3.52 0.85
CA GLY A 39 18.60 -4.08 2.10
C GLY A 39 17.72 -3.07 2.85
N ASP A 40 18.11 -1.80 2.87
CA ASP A 40 17.34 -0.72 3.48
C ASP A 40 16.08 -0.43 2.67
N GLU A 41 16.15 -0.49 1.34
CA GLU A 41 14.96 -0.37 0.49
C GLU A 41 13.95 -1.47 0.79
N LEU A 42 14.40 -2.72 0.97
CA LEU A 42 13.52 -3.84 1.30
C LEU A 42 12.89 -3.65 2.69
N SER A 43 13.70 -3.30 3.70
CA SER A 43 13.23 -3.05 5.07
C SER A 43 12.22 -1.90 5.13
N LEU A 44 12.55 -0.77 4.50
CA LEU A 44 11.73 0.43 4.51
C LEU A 44 10.43 0.23 3.73
N SER A 45 10.49 -0.33 2.52
CA SER A 45 9.27 -0.63 1.75
C SER A 45 8.33 -1.57 2.51
N ARG A 46 8.86 -2.59 3.18
CA ARG A 46 8.08 -3.49 4.03
C ARG A 46 7.41 -2.77 5.19
N ASN A 47 8.15 -1.91 5.90
CA ASN A 47 7.62 -1.16 7.03
C ASN A 47 6.46 -0.25 6.62
N ARG A 48 6.56 0.45 5.48
CA ARG A 48 5.47 1.28 4.95
C ARG A 48 4.22 0.48 4.65
N ALA A 49 4.37 -0.66 3.98
CA ALA A 49 3.24 -1.50 3.63
C ALA A 49 2.52 -2.01 4.89
N ILE A 50 3.27 -2.37 5.94
CA ILE A 50 2.71 -2.75 7.24
C ILE A 50 1.97 -1.59 7.91
N LEU A 51 2.55 -0.38 7.91
CA LEU A 51 1.91 0.80 8.50
C LEU A 51 0.56 1.10 7.85
N VAL A 52 0.49 1.03 6.52
CA VAL A 52 -0.78 1.24 5.80
C VAL A 52 -1.75 0.09 6.03
N ARG A 53 -1.32 -1.18 6.00
CA ARG A 53 -2.19 -2.32 6.34
C ARG A 53 -2.83 -2.15 7.73
N ASN A 54 -2.03 -1.79 8.74
CA ASN A 54 -2.53 -1.60 10.10
C ASN A 54 -3.48 -0.40 10.19
N TYR A 55 -3.24 0.64 9.40
CA TYR A 55 -4.14 1.79 9.31
C TYR A 55 -5.47 1.40 8.67
N LEU A 56 -5.46 0.66 7.55
CA LEU A 56 -6.67 0.18 6.88
C LEU A 56 -7.52 -0.69 7.81
N GLN A 57 -6.88 -1.57 8.58
CA GLN A 57 -7.56 -2.40 9.58
C GLN A 57 -8.21 -1.55 10.67
N SER A 58 -7.47 -0.62 11.28
CA SER A 58 -7.99 0.14 12.42
C SER A 58 -9.00 1.21 12.03
N ARG A 59 -8.83 1.86 10.86
CA ARG A 59 -9.67 2.96 10.40
C ARG A 59 -10.96 2.51 9.74
N PHE A 60 -10.88 1.47 8.90
CA PHE A 60 -11.99 0.99 8.06
C PHE A 60 -12.52 -0.37 8.50
N GLN A 61 -11.96 -0.98 9.55
CA GLN A 61 -12.36 -2.29 10.07
C GLN A 61 -12.29 -3.40 9.01
N LEU A 62 -11.38 -3.26 8.05
CA LEU A 62 -11.17 -4.25 7.00
C LEU A 62 -10.48 -5.49 7.58
N SER A 63 -10.95 -6.67 7.14
CA SER A 63 -10.43 -7.94 7.62
C SER A 63 -8.92 -8.06 7.39
N SER A 64 -8.20 -8.47 8.43
CA SER A 64 -6.77 -8.68 8.36
C SER A 64 -6.35 -9.85 7.46
N GLN A 65 -7.28 -10.75 7.17
CA GLN A 65 -7.12 -11.88 6.24
C GLN A 65 -7.23 -11.43 4.78
N ASN A 66 -7.87 -10.29 4.52
CA ASN A 66 -8.10 -9.78 3.17
C ASN A 66 -7.08 -8.72 2.76
N ILE A 67 -6.14 -8.34 3.64
CA ILE A 67 -5.11 -7.35 3.36
C ILE A 67 -3.72 -7.99 3.39
N GLY A 68 -3.15 -8.18 2.20
CA GLY A 68 -1.77 -8.59 1.99
C GLY A 68 -0.80 -7.40 1.90
N THR A 69 0.48 -7.65 2.14
CA THR A 69 1.56 -6.66 1.92
C THR A 69 2.63 -7.22 1.00
N VAL A 70 3.17 -6.39 0.12
CA VAL A 70 4.28 -6.76 -0.78
C VAL A 70 5.35 -5.65 -0.75
N PRO A 71 6.59 -5.94 -0.31
CA PRO A 71 7.67 -4.97 -0.37
C PRO A 71 8.39 -5.03 -1.72
N LEU A 72 8.45 -3.90 -2.43
CA LEU A 72 8.93 -3.82 -3.82
C LEU A 72 10.16 -2.92 -4.02
N ARG A 73 10.81 -2.47 -2.93
CA ARG A 73 12.00 -1.59 -3.00
C ARG A 73 11.72 -0.34 -3.85
N GLY A 74 12.70 0.17 -4.59
CA GLY A 74 12.53 1.39 -5.39
C GLY A 74 11.92 1.17 -6.78
N VAL A 75 11.58 -0.06 -7.18
CA VAL A 75 11.30 -0.39 -8.59
C VAL A 75 9.80 -0.68 -8.81
N PRO A 76 9.04 0.26 -9.41
CA PRO A 76 7.63 0.05 -9.69
C PRO A 76 7.40 -0.87 -10.91
N PRO A 77 6.18 -1.40 -11.09
CA PRO A 77 5.80 -2.15 -12.28
C PRO A 77 6.07 -1.36 -13.58
N PRO A 78 6.48 -2.03 -14.68
CA PRO A 78 6.79 -1.36 -15.94
C PRO A 78 5.65 -0.48 -16.49
N ALA A 79 4.40 -0.87 -16.24
CA ALA A 79 3.21 -0.13 -16.67
C ALA A 79 3.10 1.29 -16.09
N THR A 80 3.86 1.61 -15.05
CA THR A 80 3.89 2.95 -14.44
C THR A 80 4.73 3.96 -15.25
N HIS A 81 5.54 3.48 -16.20
CA HIS A 81 6.55 4.28 -16.93
C HIS A 81 7.52 5.08 -16.02
N ARG A 82 7.66 4.67 -14.75
CA ARG A 82 8.57 5.28 -13.78
C ARG A 82 9.79 4.40 -13.60
N ARG A 83 10.96 5.04 -13.46
CA ARG A 83 12.22 4.36 -13.14
C ARG A 83 12.38 4.07 -11.65
N SER A 84 11.70 4.84 -10.81
CA SER A 84 11.68 4.62 -9.38
C SER A 84 10.39 5.10 -8.74
N TRP A 85 10.05 4.54 -7.58
CA TRP A 85 8.93 4.97 -6.77
C TRP A 85 9.34 4.99 -5.30
N ASN A 86 8.91 6.04 -4.58
CA ASN A 86 9.05 6.17 -3.14
C ASN A 86 7.65 6.42 -2.53
N GLY A 87 7.08 5.44 -1.82
CA GLY A 87 5.70 5.54 -1.31
C GLY A 87 4.95 4.21 -1.22
N ILE A 88 3.63 4.26 -1.44
CA ILE A 88 2.71 3.12 -1.34
C ILE A 88 1.81 3.07 -2.57
N CYS A 89 1.47 1.87 -3.01
CA CYS A 89 0.32 1.61 -3.88
C CYS A 89 -0.70 0.74 -3.13
N ILE A 90 -1.99 1.02 -3.29
CA ILE A 90 -3.09 0.22 -2.75
C ILE A 90 -3.82 -0.37 -3.95
N VAL A 91 -3.80 -1.70 -4.05
CA VAL A 91 -4.41 -2.44 -5.15
C VAL A 91 -5.64 -3.16 -4.62
N LEU A 92 -6.78 -2.89 -5.22
CA LEU A 92 -8.01 -3.65 -5.01
C LEU A 92 -8.07 -4.76 -6.07
N LEU A 93 -8.04 -6.02 -5.65
CA LEU A 93 -8.23 -7.13 -6.56
C LEU A 93 -9.72 -7.29 -6.85
N ALA A 94 -10.12 -7.09 -8.10
CA ALA A 94 -11.45 -7.43 -8.57
C ALA A 94 -11.47 -8.91 -8.95
N GLU A 95 -12.57 -9.60 -8.62
CA GLU A 95 -12.83 -10.91 -9.20
C GLU A 95 -12.95 -10.76 -10.73
N ALA A 96 -12.30 -11.67 -11.46
CA ALA A 96 -12.48 -11.75 -12.91
C ALA A 96 -13.93 -12.17 -13.16
N SER A 97 -14.66 -11.31 -13.88
CA SER A 97 -16.05 -11.56 -14.33
C SER A 97 -16.09 -12.62 -15.42
#